data_AF-A0A1H5RE19-F1
#
_entry.id   AF-A0A1H5RE19-F1
#
_cell.length_a   1.000
_cell.length_b   1.000
_cell.length_c   1.000
_cell.angle_alpha   90.00
_cell.angle_beta   90.00
_cell.angle_gamma   90.00
#
_symmetry.space_group_name_H-M   'P 1'
#
loop_
_entity.id
_entity.type
_entity.pdbx_description
1 polymer ?
#
loop_
_entity_poly.entity_id
_entity_poly.type
_entity_poly.pdbx_seq_one_letter_code
_entity_poly.pdbx_strand_id
1 'polypeptide(L)'
;MAAVLRRPGAPRRAVALVAVALASASVVPAASAAPEDAGGVLEWGSLALYFPTDESGFPAPPPEAGAGVTAVSVGRLDAIALKDGQALVWGDNNFGQTEVPAAAQSGVSAVSAGWAHALALKGGQVLAWGNDWYGQADVPAEARSGVTAISTSEMHNLALKQGGRVVSWGLRSDVPPEALSGVTAIAAGGDHSLALKDGGVLAWGADSHGQIDVPAAARSGVTAISAGHQHSLALKDGGVIAWGRDDDHQAEVPEAALSDVVAIDAGWTFNIALKSTGDLVMWGSNDAGEQDTTSGNPTIPACGPYLAVSAGDRIGMALKADPTAPC
;
A
#
# COMPACT_ATOMS: atom_id res chain seq x y z
N MET A 1 37.87 37.16 -28.84
CA MET A 1 38.06 35.77 -28.39
C MET A 1 37.70 35.69 -26.92
N ALA A 2 36.49 35.25 -26.59
CA ALA A 2 36.06 34.97 -25.22
C ALA A 2 35.65 33.50 -25.16
N ALA A 3 36.36 32.71 -24.35
CA ALA A 3 36.19 31.27 -24.24
C ALA A 3 35.01 30.95 -23.31
N VAL A 4 34.00 30.26 -23.85
CA VAL A 4 32.91 29.66 -23.08
C VAL A 4 33.41 28.34 -22.49
N LEU A 5 33.64 28.32 -21.18
CA LEU A 5 33.92 27.09 -20.43
C LEU A 5 32.62 26.29 -20.27
N ARG A 6 32.45 25.23 -21.06
CA ARG A 6 31.48 24.16 -20.78
C ARG A 6 31.98 23.35 -19.58
N ARG A 7 31.21 23.31 -18.49
CA ARG A 7 31.42 22.31 -17.43
C ARG A 7 31.01 20.93 -17.97
N PRO A 8 31.82 19.88 -17.78
CA PRO A 8 31.43 18.52 -18.13
C PRO A 8 30.35 18.05 -17.15
N GLY A 9 29.21 17.59 -17.68
CA GLY A 9 28.16 16.95 -16.89
C GLY A 9 28.71 15.69 -16.23
N ALA A 10 28.63 15.62 -14.91
CA ALA A 10 28.90 14.40 -14.18
C ALA A 10 27.82 13.36 -14.54
N PRO A 11 28.19 12.09 -14.75
CA PRO A 11 27.20 11.05 -15.03
C PRO A 11 26.35 10.84 -13.77
N ARG A 12 25.04 11.01 -13.88
CA ARG A 12 24.10 10.55 -12.85
C ARG A 12 24.22 9.03 -12.79
N ARG A 13 25.02 8.53 -11.84
CA ARG A 13 25.08 7.11 -11.51
C ARG A 13 23.73 6.72 -10.92
N ALA A 14 22.92 6.00 -11.69
CA ALA A 14 21.76 5.30 -11.18
C ALA A 14 22.26 4.28 -10.14
N VAL A 15 21.99 4.56 -8.87
CA VAL A 15 22.16 3.59 -7.79
C VAL A 15 20.81 2.89 -7.69
N ALA A 16 20.77 1.63 -8.12
CA ALA A 16 19.64 0.74 -7.88
C ALA A 16 19.53 0.52 -6.36
N LEU A 17 18.59 1.20 -5.71
CA LEU A 17 18.21 0.92 -4.34
C LEU A 17 17.16 -0.18 -4.36
N VAL A 18 17.51 -1.32 -3.76
CA VAL A 18 16.59 -2.40 -3.42
C VAL A 18 15.61 -1.85 -2.39
N ALA A 19 14.45 -1.38 -2.84
CA ALA A 19 13.29 -1.21 -1.98
C ALA A 19 12.97 -2.61 -1.43
N VAL A 20 13.16 -2.82 -0.13
CA VAL A 20 12.48 -3.93 0.55
C VAL A 20 11.00 -3.60 0.42
N ALA A 21 10.33 -4.27 -0.51
CA ALA A 21 8.89 -4.16 -0.70
C ALA A 21 8.21 -4.57 0.61
N LEU A 22 7.94 -3.58 1.46
CA LEU A 22 7.02 -3.70 2.56
C LEU A 22 5.63 -3.67 1.94
N ALA A 23 4.95 -4.80 2.08
CA ALA A 23 3.53 -4.98 1.87
C ALA A 23 2.71 -3.77 2.36
N SER A 24 1.73 -3.34 1.56
CA SER A 24 0.62 -2.41 1.90
C SER A 24 0.99 -1.00 2.40
N ALA A 25 2.25 -0.75 2.73
CA ALA A 25 2.77 0.56 3.06
C ALA A 25 3.87 0.84 2.07
N SER A 26 3.56 1.65 1.05
CA SER A 26 4.58 2.26 0.20
C SER A 26 5.52 3.07 1.09
N VAL A 27 6.59 2.44 1.57
CA VAL A 27 7.67 3.15 2.24
C VAL A 27 8.40 3.92 1.15
N VAL A 28 8.53 5.23 1.35
CA VAL A 28 9.37 6.09 0.51
C VAL A 28 10.73 5.40 0.39
N PRO A 29 11.17 4.95 -0.81
CA PRO A 29 12.51 4.42 -0.95
C PRO A 29 13.46 5.50 -0.44
N ALA A 30 14.48 5.12 0.33
CA ALA A 30 15.47 6.05 0.86
C ALA A 30 16.17 6.78 -0.29
N ALA A 31 15.51 7.80 -0.84
CA ALA A 31 16.05 8.76 -1.74
C ALA A 31 17.03 9.58 -0.90
N SER A 32 18.21 9.76 -1.46
CA SER A 32 19.15 10.79 -1.03
C SER A 32 18.38 12.06 -0.64
N ALA A 33 18.30 12.35 0.67
CA ALA A 33 17.72 13.56 1.23
C ALA A 33 16.45 14.04 0.51
N ALA A 34 15.33 13.35 0.68
CA ALA A 34 14.06 14.08 0.61
C ALA A 34 14.18 15.27 1.60
N PRO A 35 13.84 16.51 1.20
CA PRO A 35 13.85 17.64 2.12
C PRO A 35 13.08 17.26 3.41
N GLU A 36 13.50 17.77 4.57
CA GLU A 36 12.80 17.52 5.85
C GLU A 36 11.30 17.89 5.79
N ASP A 37 10.91 18.66 4.78
CA ASP A 37 9.55 19.10 4.50
C ASP A 37 8.79 18.26 3.44
N ALA A 38 9.31 17.13 2.95
CA ALA A 38 8.59 16.27 2.00
C ALA A 38 7.50 15.43 2.69
N GLY A 39 6.56 14.82 1.94
CA GLY A 39 5.60 13.86 2.51
C GLY A 39 4.34 14.50 3.07
N GLY A 40 3.68 15.33 2.27
CA GLY A 40 2.32 15.80 2.55
C GLY A 40 1.31 14.82 2.01
N VAL A 41 0.33 14.44 2.83
CA VAL A 41 -0.72 13.52 2.42
C VAL A 41 -1.68 14.21 1.45
N LEU A 42 -1.84 13.62 0.28
CA LEU A 42 -2.95 13.87 -0.63
C LEU A 42 -3.89 12.68 -0.59
N GLU A 43 -5.18 12.97 -0.50
CA GLU A 43 -6.25 11.99 -0.44
C GLU A 43 -7.34 12.39 -1.45
N TRP A 44 -7.91 11.39 -2.12
CA TRP A 44 -9.01 11.57 -3.08
C TRP A 44 -9.97 10.36 -3.04
N GLY A 45 -11.14 10.49 -3.65
CA GLY A 45 -12.22 9.51 -3.55
C GLY A 45 -13.27 9.88 -2.50
N SER A 46 -14.29 9.01 -2.33
CA SER A 46 -15.42 9.29 -1.43
C SER A 46 -16.08 8.04 -0.85
N LEU A 47 -16.57 8.15 0.40
CA LEU A 47 -17.45 7.17 1.05
C LEU A 47 -18.93 7.59 1.08
N ALA A 48 -19.35 8.62 0.32
CA ALA A 48 -20.71 9.19 0.39
C ALA A 48 -21.85 8.17 0.17
N LEU A 49 -21.57 7.03 -0.47
CA LEU A 49 -22.54 5.93 -0.63
C LEU A 49 -22.77 5.11 0.66
N TYR A 50 -21.80 5.09 1.57
CA TYR A 50 -21.91 4.42 2.87
C TYR A 50 -22.48 5.35 3.96
N PHE A 51 -22.25 6.66 3.81
CA PHE A 51 -22.75 7.70 4.71
C PHE A 51 -23.58 8.74 3.93
N PRO A 52 -24.81 8.41 3.52
CA PRO A 52 -25.64 9.30 2.68
C PRO A 52 -26.16 10.56 3.42
N THR A 53 -25.84 10.72 4.71
CA THR A 53 -26.36 11.81 5.55
C THR A 53 -25.33 12.87 5.91
N ASP A 54 -24.05 12.69 5.56
CA ASP A 54 -23.05 13.74 5.66
C ASP A 54 -22.58 14.19 4.27
N GLU A 55 -22.72 15.47 3.97
CA GLU A 55 -22.17 16.06 2.74
C GLU A 55 -20.64 16.19 2.80
N SER A 56 -20.00 15.73 3.87
CA SER A 56 -18.55 15.60 3.99
C SER A 56 -18.14 14.26 3.41
N GLY A 57 -17.28 14.26 2.39
CA GLY A 57 -16.59 13.05 1.96
C GLY A 57 -15.79 12.39 3.10
N PHE A 58 -14.95 11.43 2.74
CA PHE A 58 -14.00 10.84 3.69
C PHE A 58 -13.29 11.95 4.49
N PRO A 59 -13.17 11.85 5.83
CA PRO A 59 -12.61 12.92 6.65
C PRO A 59 -11.24 13.33 6.14
N ALA A 60 -11.02 14.64 5.96
CA ALA A 60 -9.74 15.14 5.47
C ALA A 60 -8.58 14.73 6.40
N PRO A 61 -7.36 14.52 5.86
CA PRO A 61 -6.18 14.24 6.66
C PRO A 61 -5.98 15.31 7.75
N PRO A 62 -5.54 14.92 8.96
CA PRO A 62 -5.29 15.87 10.03
C PRO A 62 -4.15 16.84 9.65
N PRO A 63 -4.14 18.09 10.16
CA PRO A 63 -3.11 19.08 9.82
C PRO A 63 -1.67 18.59 10.02
N GLU A 64 -1.45 17.70 10.99
CA GLU A 64 -0.17 17.08 11.28
C GLU A 64 0.35 16.21 10.14
N ALA A 65 -0.53 15.69 9.27
CA ALA A 65 -0.18 14.90 8.09
C ALA A 65 0.17 15.78 6.86
N GLY A 66 0.22 17.11 7.02
CA GLY A 66 0.51 18.05 5.94
C GLY A 66 1.96 18.04 5.43
N ALA A 67 2.91 17.48 6.17
CA ALA A 67 4.31 17.30 5.77
C ALA A 67 5.03 16.32 6.73
N GLY A 68 6.18 15.79 6.32
CA GLY A 68 7.02 14.89 7.12
C GLY A 68 6.47 13.47 7.27
N VAL A 69 5.43 13.10 6.52
CA VAL A 69 4.91 11.74 6.49
C VAL A 69 5.82 10.85 5.65
N THR A 70 6.07 9.63 6.13
CA THR A 70 7.03 8.68 5.55
C THR A 70 6.39 7.40 5.00
N ALA A 71 5.16 7.11 5.43
CA ALA A 71 4.35 6.03 4.89
C ALA A 71 2.87 6.36 5.06
N VAL A 72 2.05 5.82 4.17
CA VAL A 72 0.59 5.89 4.22
C VAL A 72 0.02 4.52 3.92
N SER A 73 -1.15 4.24 4.49
CA SER A 73 -1.99 3.11 4.14
C SER A 73 -3.44 3.53 4.29
N VAL A 74 -4.29 3.17 3.35
CA VAL A 74 -5.72 3.43 3.41
C VAL A 74 -6.51 2.14 3.38
N GLY A 75 -7.43 2.03 4.32
CA GLY A 75 -8.36 0.93 4.47
C GLY A 75 -9.69 1.19 3.75
N ARG A 76 -10.74 0.54 4.24
CA ARG A 76 -12.11 0.83 3.77
C ARG A 76 -12.74 2.01 4.49
N LEU A 77 -12.53 2.11 5.79
CA LEU A 77 -13.19 3.11 6.64
C LEU A 77 -12.21 4.09 7.31
N ASP A 78 -10.91 3.78 7.33
CA ASP A 78 -9.87 4.57 7.97
C ASP A 78 -8.62 4.70 7.10
N ALA A 79 -7.84 5.73 7.40
CA ALA A 79 -6.55 6.01 6.79
C ALA A 79 -5.51 6.21 7.89
N ILE A 80 -4.29 5.73 7.65
CA ILE A 80 -3.18 5.80 8.58
C ILE A 80 -1.93 6.37 7.91
N ALA A 81 -1.25 7.27 8.60
CA ALA A 81 0.03 7.84 8.21
C ALA A 81 1.10 7.61 9.29
N LEU A 82 2.34 7.38 8.86
CA LEU A 82 3.51 7.30 9.73
C LEU A 82 4.32 8.60 9.65
N LYS A 83 4.41 9.31 10.77
CA LYS A 83 5.20 10.54 10.91
C LYS A 83 6.02 10.50 12.18
N ASP A 84 7.34 10.67 12.07
CA ASP A 84 8.26 10.72 13.22
C ASP A 84 8.10 9.56 14.23
N GLY A 85 7.79 8.37 13.70
CA GLY A 85 7.51 7.18 14.51
C GLY A 85 6.15 7.15 15.20
N GLN A 86 5.22 8.04 14.84
CA GLN A 86 3.86 8.09 15.35
C GLN A 86 2.87 7.65 14.27
N ALA A 87 1.87 6.86 14.65
CA ALA A 87 0.70 6.59 13.83
C ALA A 87 -0.31 7.74 13.96
N LEU A 88 -0.65 8.36 12.84
CA LEU A 88 -1.77 9.30 12.72
C LEU A 88 -2.91 8.57 12.02
N VAL A 89 -4.10 8.52 12.62
CA VAL A 89 -5.25 7.80 12.06
C VAL A 89 -6.46 8.73 12.00
N TRP A 90 -7.17 8.71 10.89
CA TRP A 90 -8.41 9.44 10.69
C TRP A 90 -9.39 8.59 9.85
N GLY A 91 -10.64 9.03 9.78
CA GLY A 91 -11.73 8.27 9.15
C GLY A 91 -12.86 7.98 10.13
N ASP A 92 -13.63 6.93 9.84
CA ASP A 92 -14.69 6.42 10.69
C ASP A 92 -14.14 5.85 12.00
N ASN A 93 -14.93 5.88 13.08
CA ASN A 93 -14.54 5.31 14.38
C ASN A 93 -15.59 4.42 15.02
N ASN A 94 -16.47 3.77 14.24
CA ASN A 94 -17.51 2.91 14.82
C ASN A 94 -16.95 1.68 15.55
N PHE A 95 -15.67 1.34 15.35
CA PHE A 95 -15.00 0.20 15.95
C PHE A 95 -13.76 0.58 16.78
N GLY A 96 -13.52 1.87 17.03
CA GLY A 96 -12.33 2.33 17.76
C GLY A 96 -11.06 2.38 16.90
N GLN A 97 -11.15 2.27 15.58
CA GLN A 97 -10.00 2.24 14.68
C GLN A 97 -9.21 3.56 14.65
N THR A 98 -9.81 4.70 15.03
CA THR A 98 -9.08 5.97 15.21
C THR A 98 -8.63 6.21 16.66
N GLU A 99 -8.95 5.30 17.59
CA GLU A 99 -8.47 5.35 18.99
C GLU A 99 -7.03 4.83 19.09
N VAL A 100 -6.07 5.63 18.60
CA VAL A 100 -4.65 5.25 18.53
C VAL A 100 -4.09 4.88 19.90
N PRO A 101 -3.63 3.63 20.12
CA PRO A 101 -3.06 3.22 21.40
C PRO A 101 -1.79 4.01 21.74
N ALA A 102 -1.57 4.29 23.03
CA ALA A 102 -0.38 5.03 23.49
C ALA A 102 0.95 4.42 22.99
N ALA A 103 1.00 3.09 22.81
CA ALA A 103 2.17 2.40 22.29
C ALA A 103 2.49 2.76 20.82
N ALA A 104 1.49 3.15 20.02
CA ALA A 104 1.61 3.53 18.61
C ALA A 104 1.88 5.04 18.39
N GLN A 105 1.95 5.84 19.47
CA GLN A 105 2.23 7.27 19.40
C GLN A 105 3.74 7.61 19.32
N SER A 106 4.62 6.61 19.25
CA SER A 106 6.08 6.81 19.10
C SER A 106 6.79 5.51 18.74
N GLY A 107 7.94 5.59 18.04
CA GLY A 107 8.80 4.45 17.72
C GLY A 107 8.19 3.40 16.79
N VAL A 108 7.08 3.72 16.11
CA VAL A 108 6.49 2.91 15.04
C VAL A 108 7.41 2.98 13.81
N SER A 109 7.56 1.87 13.11
CA SER A 109 8.36 1.74 11.89
C SER A 109 7.55 1.35 10.65
N ALA A 110 6.32 0.89 10.81
CA ALA A 110 5.38 0.61 9.71
C ALA A 110 3.93 0.69 10.21
N VAL A 111 3.02 0.99 9.30
CA VAL A 111 1.57 1.09 9.54
C VAL A 111 0.81 0.39 8.42
N SER A 112 -0.39 -0.12 8.70
CA SER A 112 -1.27 -0.70 7.67
C SER A 112 -2.72 -0.61 8.13
N ALA A 113 -3.62 -0.11 7.27
CA ALA A 113 -5.06 -0.01 7.55
C ALA A 113 -5.81 -1.14 6.85
N GLY A 114 -6.76 -1.74 7.57
CA GLY A 114 -7.63 -2.82 7.09
C GLY A 114 -9.04 -2.33 6.78
N TRP A 115 -10.05 -3.19 6.97
CA TRP A 115 -11.43 -2.78 6.73
C TRP A 115 -11.89 -1.69 7.72
N ALA A 116 -11.63 -1.93 9.00
CA ALA A 116 -12.00 -1.07 10.11
C ALA A 116 -11.09 -1.35 11.32
N HIS A 117 -9.84 -1.69 11.06
CA HIS A 117 -8.82 -1.98 12.05
C HIS A 117 -7.47 -1.56 11.50
N ALA A 118 -6.53 -1.27 12.40
CA ALA A 118 -5.22 -0.78 12.03
C ALA A 118 -4.12 -1.59 12.71
N LEU A 119 -3.01 -1.72 11.99
CA LEU A 119 -1.78 -2.35 12.46
C LEU A 119 -0.65 -1.32 12.53
N ALA A 120 0.21 -1.46 13.53
CA ALA A 120 1.49 -0.77 13.61
C ALA A 120 2.61 -1.73 14.01
N LEU A 121 3.80 -1.56 13.43
CA LEU A 121 5.00 -2.30 13.79
C LEU A 121 5.89 -1.41 14.66
N LYS A 122 6.25 -1.88 15.86
CA LYS A 122 7.14 -1.15 16.78
C LYS A 122 8.17 -2.11 17.37
N GLY A 123 9.45 -1.90 17.06
CA GLY A 123 10.53 -2.72 17.65
C GLY A 123 10.38 -4.23 17.43
N GLY A 124 9.76 -4.64 16.31
CA GLY A 124 9.48 -6.04 16.00
C GLY A 124 8.21 -6.63 16.62
N GLN A 125 7.43 -5.82 17.35
CA GLN A 125 6.10 -6.17 17.88
C GLN A 125 5.00 -5.59 16.99
N VAL A 126 3.98 -6.39 16.69
CA VAL A 126 2.73 -5.90 16.08
C VAL A 126 1.81 -5.34 17.16
N LEU A 127 1.29 -4.15 16.90
CA LEU A 127 0.16 -3.53 17.59
C LEU A 127 -1.04 -3.62 16.64
N ALA A 128 -2.22 -3.97 17.16
CA ALA A 128 -3.46 -4.02 16.41
C ALA A 128 -4.59 -3.42 17.26
N TRP A 129 -5.49 -2.67 16.64
CA TRP A 129 -6.67 -2.06 17.28
C TRP A 129 -7.78 -1.80 16.27
N GLY A 130 -8.98 -1.49 16.75
CA GLY A 130 -10.18 -1.32 15.92
C GLY A 130 -11.09 -2.54 15.96
N ASN A 131 -11.74 -2.85 14.83
CA ASN A 131 -12.62 -4.00 14.70
C ASN A 131 -11.91 -5.31 15.03
N ASP A 132 -12.61 -6.21 15.71
CA ASP A 132 -12.08 -7.50 16.14
C ASP A 132 -13.09 -8.65 15.99
N TRP A 133 -14.03 -8.53 15.05
CA TRP A 133 -15.08 -9.54 14.87
C TRP A 133 -14.55 -10.93 14.52
N TYR A 134 -13.39 -11.01 13.91
CA TYR A 134 -12.73 -12.26 13.53
C TYR A 134 -11.40 -12.47 14.27
N GLY A 135 -11.12 -11.71 15.34
CA GLY A 135 -9.86 -11.79 16.07
C GLY A 135 -8.70 -11.08 15.36
N GLN A 136 -8.96 -10.13 14.46
CA GLN A 136 -7.88 -9.40 13.76
C GLN A 136 -7.09 -8.43 14.66
N ALA A 137 -7.67 -7.98 15.79
CA ALA A 137 -6.96 -7.22 16.82
C ALA A 137 -6.27 -8.14 17.86
N ASP A 138 -6.64 -9.42 17.92
CA ASP A 138 -6.01 -10.43 18.79
C ASP A 138 -4.62 -10.87 18.28
N VAL A 139 -3.60 -10.04 18.51
CA VAL A 139 -2.23 -10.31 18.06
C VAL A 139 -1.68 -11.64 18.66
N PRO A 140 -1.37 -12.65 17.83
CA PRO A 140 -0.87 -13.94 18.30
C PRO A 140 0.52 -13.82 18.90
N ALA A 141 0.90 -14.74 19.80
CA ALA A 141 2.16 -14.69 20.52
C ALA A 141 3.38 -14.61 19.59
N GLU A 142 3.34 -15.30 18.44
CA GLU A 142 4.39 -15.28 17.44
C GLU A 142 4.57 -13.91 16.78
N ALA A 143 3.54 -13.07 16.70
CA ALA A 143 3.61 -11.73 16.09
C ALA A 143 3.98 -10.62 17.11
N ARG A 144 4.21 -10.98 18.38
CA ARG A 144 4.60 -10.02 19.44
C ARG A 144 6.09 -9.67 19.46
N SER A 145 6.91 -10.35 18.66
CA SER A 145 8.36 -10.08 18.55
C SER A 145 8.95 -10.63 17.25
N GLY A 146 10.05 -10.02 16.80
CA GLY A 146 10.82 -10.48 15.64
C GLY A 146 10.09 -10.35 14.30
N VAL A 147 9.05 -9.51 14.22
CA VAL A 147 8.34 -9.14 13.00
C VAL A 147 9.13 -8.06 12.26
N THR A 148 9.25 -8.20 10.95
CA THR A 148 9.96 -7.27 10.04
C THR A 148 9.02 -6.59 9.05
N ALA A 149 7.84 -7.15 8.79
CA ALA A 149 6.81 -6.55 7.95
C ALA A 149 5.40 -6.93 8.44
N ILE A 150 4.43 -6.08 8.15
CA ILE A 150 3.00 -6.28 8.42
C ILE A 150 2.20 -6.00 7.14
N SER A 151 1.04 -6.63 7.01
CA SER A 151 0.08 -6.37 5.93
C SER A 151 -1.32 -6.69 6.41
N THR A 152 -2.26 -5.80 6.11
CA THR A 152 -3.70 -6.01 6.26
C THR A 152 -4.42 -5.38 5.06
N SER A 153 -5.64 -5.85 4.77
CA SER A 153 -6.53 -5.25 3.78
C SER A 153 -7.98 -5.30 4.26
N GLU A 154 -8.54 -6.50 4.51
CA GLU A 154 -9.91 -6.61 5.01
C GLU A 154 -10.01 -7.10 6.45
N MET A 155 -10.03 -8.41 6.65
CA MET A 155 -10.40 -9.03 7.93
C MET A 155 -9.33 -10.00 8.46
N HIS A 156 -8.23 -10.18 7.74
CA HIS A 156 -7.07 -10.94 8.20
C HIS A 156 -5.77 -10.16 8.01
N ASN A 157 -4.78 -10.58 8.77
CA ASN A 157 -3.48 -9.96 8.82
C ASN A 157 -2.40 -10.95 8.45
N LEU A 158 -1.29 -10.42 7.95
CA LEU A 158 -0.04 -11.13 7.77
C LEU A 158 1.08 -10.39 8.50
N ALA A 159 1.96 -11.15 9.14
CA ALA A 159 3.23 -10.66 9.66
C ALA A 159 4.37 -11.50 9.11
N LEU A 160 5.42 -10.83 8.62
CA LEU A 160 6.65 -11.49 8.19
C LEU A 160 7.65 -11.43 9.33
N LYS A 161 8.20 -12.57 9.73
CA LYS A 161 9.26 -12.64 10.74
C LYS A 161 10.64 -12.73 10.11
N GLN A 162 11.67 -12.44 10.92
CA GLN A 162 13.06 -12.73 10.56
C GLN A 162 13.22 -14.19 10.09
N GLY A 163 13.97 -14.40 9.01
CA GLY A 163 14.11 -15.70 8.35
C GLY A 163 12.99 -16.03 7.35
N GLY A 164 12.04 -15.11 7.15
CA GLY A 164 11.02 -15.21 6.11
C GLY A 164 9.87 -16.14 6.46
N ARG A 165 9.53 -16.26 7.76
CA ARG A 165 8.36 -17.01 8.21
C ARG A 165 7.13 -16.10 8.24
N VAL A 166 6.06 -16.50 7.57
CA VAL A 166 4.77 -15.81 7.61
C VAL A 166 3.94 -16.29 8.82
N VAL A 167 3.24 -15.36 9.46
CA VAL A 167 2.22 -15.57 10.49
C VAL A 167 0.93 -14.91 10.01
N SER A 168 -0.21 -15.61 10.15
CA SER A 168 -1.53 -15.09 9.76
C SER A 168 -2.54 -15.23 10.90
N TRP A 169 -3.44 -14.25 11.04
CA TRP A 169 -4.52 -14.26 12.03
C TRP A 169 -5.68 -13.35 11.58
N GLY A 170 -6.84 -13.47 12.25
CA GLY A 170 -8.10 -12.84 11.85
C GLY A 170 -9.02 -13.84 11.16
N LEU A 171 -9.77 -13.39 10.15
CA LEU A 171 -10.69 -14.24 9.36
C LEU A 171 -9.99 -15.45 8.72
N ARG A 172 -8.73 -15.28 8.33
CA ARG A 172 -7.83 -16.31 7.80
C ARG A 172 -6.62 -16.46 8.73
N SER A 173 -6.18 -17.69 8.89
CA SER A 173 -4.98 -18.03 9.69
C SER A 173 -4.13 -19.14 9.07
N ASP A 174 -4.55 -19.68 7.93
CA ASP A 174 -3.83 -20.70 7.20
C ASP A 174 -2.56 -20.11 6.57
N VAL A 175 -1.45 -20.83 6.71
CA VAL A 175 -0.16 -20.50 6.07
C VAL A 175 0.40 -21.78 5.47
N PRO A 176 0.63 -21.85 4.14
CA PRO A 176 1.17 -23.04 3.51
C PRO A 176 2.64 -23.27 3.94
N PRO A 177 3.12 -24.53 3.97
CA PRO A 177 4.49 -24.85 4.37
C PRO A 177 5.58 -24.05 3.63
N GLU A 178 5.34 -23.74 2.36
CA GLU A 178 6.24 -23.00 1.48
C GLU A 178 6.48 -21.56 1.97
N ALA A 179 5.50 -20.97 2.68
CA ALA A 179 5.53 -19.63 3.24
C ALA A 179 6.08 -19.56 4.67
N LEU A 180 6.56 -20.67 5.24
CA LEU A 180 7.13 -20.71 6.60
C LEU A 180 8.63 -20.36 6.65
N SER A 181 9.27 -20.10 5.51
CA SER A 181 10.68 -19.68 5.43
C SER A 181 11.01 -19.02 4.10
N GLY A 182 12.01 -18.14 4.09
CA GLY A 182 12.57 -17.55 2.85
C GLY A 182 11.66 -16.54 2.14
N VAL A 183 10.49 -16.23 2.70
CA VAL A 183 9.62 -15.16 2.20
C VAL A 183 10.28 -13.80 2.43
N THR A 184 10.21 -12.92 1.43
CA THR A 184 10.79 -11.57 1.45
C THR A 184 9.74 -10.46 1.44
N ALA A 185 8.51 -10.75 1.01
CA ALA A 185 7.37 -9.83 1.06
C ALA A 185 6.06 -10.61 1.24
N ILE A 186 5.04 -9.94 1.77
CA ILE A 186 3.69 -10.49 2.01
C ILE A 186 2.65 -9.54 1.40
N ALA A 187 1.41 -9.96 1.20
CA ALA A 187 0.28 -9.06 0.95
C ALA A 187 -1.02 -9.76 1.37
N ALA A 188 -1.80 -9.15 2.26
CA ALA A 188 -3.14 -9.60 2.60
C ALA A 188 -4.13 -8.97 1.61
N GLY A 189 -4.95 -9.79 0.95
CA GLY A 189 -6.09 -9.31 0.17
C GLY A 189 -7.39 -9.43 0.96
N GLY A 190 -8.52 -9.48 0.25
CA GLY A 190 -9.84 -9.64 0.87
C GLY A 190 -9.98 -10.94 1.65
N ASP A 191 -9.81 -12.07 0.96
CA ASP A 191 -9.91 -13.42 1.55
C ASP A 191 -8.84 -14.38 0.98
N HIS A 192 -7.74 -13.79 0.49
CA HIS A 192 -6.56 -14.48 -0.02
C HIS A 192 -5.27 -13.78 0.45
N SER A 193 -4.15 -14.46 0.30
CA SER A 193 -2.83 -13.98 0.72
C SER A 193 -1.79 -14.26 -0.35
N LEU A 194 -0.85 -13.33 -0.50
CA LEU A 194 0.32 -13.47 -1.34
C LEU A 194 1.60 -13.45 -0.49
N ALA A 195 2.63 -14.13 -0.96
CA ALA A 195 3.99 -14.02 -0.47
C ALA A 195 5.00 -14.06 -1.61
N LEU A 196 6.07 -13.28 -1.51
CA LEU A 196 7.18 -13.29 -2.46
C LEU A 196 8.32 -14.13 -1.89
N LYS A 197 8.77 -15.13 -2.66
CA LYS A 197 9.89 -16.00 -2.27
C LYS A 197 10.75 -16.30 -3.49
N ASP A 198 12.04 -16.01 -3.39
CA ASP A 198 13.04 -16.23 -4.47
C ASP A 198 12.61 -15.63 -5.82
N GLY A 199 11.90 -14.49 -5.78
CA GLY A 199 11.36 -13.80 -6.95
C GLY A 199 10.08 -14.41 -7.54
N GLY A 200 9.52 -15.48 -6.96
CA GLY A 200 8.24 -16.07 -7.35
C GLY A 200 7.13 -15.77 -6.35
N VAL A 201 5.90 -15.59 -6.86
CA VAL A 201 4.70 -15.39 -6.03
C VAL A 201 4.16 -16.73 -5.55
N LEU A 202 3.93 -16.83 -4.25
CA LEU A 202 3.06 -17.81 -3.61
C LEU A 202 1.71 -17.15 -3.36
N ALA A 203 0.61 -17.86 -3.62
CA ALA A 203 -0.74 -17.38 -3.38
C ALA A 203 -1.58 -18.49 -2.74
N TRP A 204 -2.40 -18.15 -1.76
CA TRP A 204 -3.31 -19.09 -1.10
C TRP A 204 -4.54 -18.38 -0.54
N GLY A 205 -5.60 -19.15 -0.29
CA GLY A 205 -6.86 -18.64 0.24
C GLY A 205 -8.03 -18.85 -0.72
N ALA A 206 -8.97 -17.90 -0.77
CA ALA A 206 -10.09 -17.93 -1.71
C ALA A 206 -9.62 -17.78 -3.17
N ASP A 207 -10.31 -18.47 -4.08
CA ASP A 207 -9.96 -18.52 -5.51
C ASP A 207 -11.16 -18.45 -6.45
N SER A 208 -12.26 -17.87 -5.99
CA SER A 208 -13.51 -17.82 -6.77
C SER A 208 -13.39 -17.07 -8.11
N HIS A 209 -12.33 -16.27 -8.28
CA HIS A 209 -12.05 -15.48 -9.48
C HIS A 209 -10.66 -15.76 -10.05
N GLY A 210 -9.99 -16.84 -9.63
CA GLY A 210 -8.62 -17.14 -10.06
C GLY A 210 -7.57 -16.22 -9.40
N GLN A 211 -7.88 -15.54 -8.30
CA GLN A 211 -6.94 -14.60 -7.65
C GLN A 211 -5.71 -15.30 -7.06
N ILE A 212 -5.71 -16.63 -6.90
CA ILE A 212 -4.51 -17.38 -6.52
C ILE A 212 -3.93 -18.21 -7.68
N ASP A 213 -4.47 -18.11 -8.89
CA ASP A 213 -3.95 -18.74 -10.11
C ASP A 213 -2.71 -18.00 -10.64
N VAL A 214 -1.59 -18.09 -9.91
CA VAL A 214 -0.35 -17.34 -10.19
C VAL A 214 0.12 -17.55 -11.65
N PRO A 215 0.11 -16.48 -12.48
CA PRO A 215 0.53 -16.53 -13.88
C PRO A 215 1.99 -16.94 -14.01
N ALA A 216 2.34 -17.62 -15.11
CA ALA A 216 3.73 -18.07 -15.35
C ALA A 216 4.76 -16.92 -15.28
N ALA A 217 4.37 -15.72 -15.74
CA ALA A 217 5.23 -14.53 -15.71
C ALA A 217 5.59 -14.07 -14.28
N ALA A 218 4.74 -14.35 -13.29
CA ALA A 218 4.90 -13.97 -11.88
C ALA A 218 5.60 -15.06 -11.03
N ARG A 219 6.08 -16.14 -11.64
CA ARG A 219 6.77 -17.24 -10.92
C ARG A 219 8.28 -17.01 -10.72
N SER A 220 8.82 -15.90 -11.24
CA SER A 220 10.23 -15.52 -11.09
C SER A 220 10.46 -14.05 -11.44
N GLY A 221 11.48 -13.43 -10.86
CA GLY A 221 11.87 -12.04 -11.15
C GLY A 221 10.92 -10.97 -10.62
N VAL A 222 9.91 -11.34 -9.83
CA VAL A 222 9.01 -10.39 -9.17
C VAL A 222 9.75 -9.67 -8.05
N THR A 223 9.55 -8.36 -7.94
CA THR A 223 10.19 -7.49 -6.94
C THR A 223 9.21 -6.92 -5.93
N ALA A 224 7.91 -6.84 -6.26
CA ALA A 224 6.85 -6.44 -5.33
C ALA A 224 5.53 -7.16 -5.65
N ILE A 225 4.67 -7.24 -4.64
CA ILE A 225 3.33 -7.84 -4.71
C ILE A 225 2.34 -6.91 -4.00
N SER A 226 1.10 -6.88 -4.46
CA SER A 226 -0.03 -6.30 -3.71
C SER A 226 -1.29 -7.12 -4.00
N ALA A 227 -2.21 -7.17 -3.04
CA ALA A 227 -3.41 -8.01 -3.11
C ALA A 227 -4.63 -7.13 -2.85
N GLY A 228 -5.54 -7.08 -3.82
CA GLY A 228 -6.81 -6.40 -3.66
C GLY A 228 -7.86 -7.29 -3.00
N HIS A 229 -9.14 -6.94 -3.14
CA HIS A 229 -10.22 -7.76 -2.59
C HIS A 229 -10.26 -9.15 -3.25
N GLN A 230 -10.29 -9.20 -4.58
CA GLN A 230 -10.46 -10.42 -5.38
C GLN A 230 -9.53 -10.50 -6.60
N HIS A 231 -8.46 -9.70 -6.60
CA HIS A 231 -7.43 -9.70 -7.63
C HIS A 231 -6.05 -9.51 -6.99
N SER A 232 -5.01 -9.74 -7.77
CA SER A 232 -3.63 -9.73 -7.32
C SER A 232 -2.74 -8.99 -8.32
N LEU A 233 -1.72 -8.32 -7.80
CA LEU A 233 -0.71 -7.61 -8.58
C LEU A 233 0.70 -8.14 -8.26
N ALA A 234 1.55 -8.14 -9.27
CA ALA A 234 3.00 -8.33 -9.13
C ALA A 234 3.75 -7.29 -9.97
N LEU A 235 4.87 -6.77 -9.45
CA LEU A 235 5.79 -5.90 -10.17
C LEU A 235 7.00 -6.72 -10.62
N LYS A 236 7.33 -6.64 -11.91
CA LYS A 236 8.49 -7.31 -12.49
C LYS A 236 9.10 -6.44 -13.58
N ASP A 237 10.41 -6.20 -13.48
CA ASP A 237 11.19 -5.44 -14.47
C ASP A 237 10.58 -4.06 -14.81
N GLY A 238 9.88 -3.45 -13.86
CA GLY A 238 9.19 -2.17 -14.02
C GLY A 238 7.79 -2.24 -14.64
N GLY A 239 7.30 -3.44 -14.99
CA GLY A 239 5.94 -3.66 -15.49
C GLY A 239 5.04 -4.39 -14.48
N VAL A 240 3.75 -4.04 -14.49
CA VAL A 240 2.73 -4.67 -13.65
C VAL A 240 2.16 -5.92 -14.33
N ILE A 241 1.97 -6.97 -13.54
CA ILE A 241 1.21 -8.17 -13.89
C ILE A 241 -0.01 -8.19 -12.96
N ALA A 242 -1.21 -8.32 -13.50
CA ALA A 242 -2.44 -8.43 -12.73
C ALA A 242 -3.21 -9.71 -13.10
N TRP A 243 -3.91 -10.31 -12.13
CA TRP A 243 -4.77 -11.48 -12.35
C TRP A 243 -5.86 -11.56 -11.27
N GLY A 244 -6.89 -12.38 -11.52
CA GLY A 244 -8.04 -12.54 -10.64
C GLY A 244 -9.31 -11.93 -11.23
N ARG A 245 -10.15 -11.34 -10.38
CA ARG A 245 -11.38 -10.66 -10.79
C ARG A 245 -11.09 -9.47 -11.71
N ASP A 246 -11.96 -9.28 -12.70
CA ASP A 246 -11.80 -8.25 -13.73
C ASP A 246 -13.12 -7.60 -14.16
N ASP A 247 -14.18 -7.73 -13.35
CA ASP A 247 -15.51 -7.17 -13.69
C ASP A 247 -15.50 -5.64 -13.79
N ASP A 248 -14.55 -4.99 -13.12
CA ASP A 248 -14.33 -3.55 -13.14
C ASP A 248 -12.99 -3.18 -13.78
N HIS A 249 -12.43 -4.07 -14.62
CA HIS A 249 -11.14 -3.90 -15.30
C HIS A 249 -9.91 -3.88 -14.37
N GLN A 250 -9.99 -4.53 -13.20
CA GLN A 250 -8.89 -4.55 -12.23
C GLN A 250 -7.65 -5.30 -12.72
N ALA A 251 -7.82 -6.31 -13.58
CA ALA A 251 -6.76 -7.11 -14.16
C ALA A 251 -6.32 -6.62 -15.56
N GLU A 252 -7.05 -5.68 -16.16
CA GLU A 252 -6.68 -5.01 -17.41
C GLU A 252 -5.59 -3.94 -17.18
N VAL A 253 -4.32 -4.37 -17.14
CA VAL A 253 -3.17 -3.46 -16.94
C VAL A 253 -3.02 -2.46 -18.11
N PRO A 254 -3.08 -1.14 -17.87
CA PRO A 254 -2.87 -0.15 -18.92
C PRO A 254 -1.43 -0.15 -19.45
N GLU A 255 -1.24 0.22 -20.72
CA GLU A 255 0.08 0.33 -21.36
C GLU A 255 1.07 1.17 -20.53
N ALA A 256 0.59 2.25 -19.91
CA ALA A 256 1.42 3.13 -19.08
C ALA A 256 2.00 2.45 -17.83
N ALA A 257 1.41 1.35 -17.36
CA ALA A 257 1.85 0.55 -16.22
C ALA A 257 2.69 -0.68 -16.61
N LEU A 258 3.05 -0.83 -17.91
CA LEU A 258 3.89 -1.94 -18.37
C LEU A 258 5.41 -1.65 -18.29
N SER A 259 5.81 -0.42 -17.95
CA SER A 259 7.22 -0.03 -17.78
C SER A 259 7.39 1.00 -16.68
N ASP A 260 8.63 1.22 -16.23
CA ASP A 260 9.04 2.31 -15.32
C ASP A 260 8.23 2.44 -14.01
N VAL A 261 7.49 1.41 -13.61
CA VAL A 261 6.78 1.35 -12.32
C VAL A 261 7.77 0.98 -11.23
N VAL A 262 7.68 1.69 -10.10
CA VAL A 262 8.55 1.49 -8.92
C VAL A 262 7.77 1.06 -7.68
N ALA A 263 6.46 1.28 -7.63
CA ALA A 263 5.58 0.76 -6.59
C ALA A 263 4.18 0.49 -7.13
N ILE A 264 3.47 -0.44 -6.49
CA ILE A 264 2.10 -0.85 -6.80
C ILE A 264 1.31 -0.94 -5.50
N ASP A 265 0.04 -0.58 -5.53
CA ASP A 265 -0.91 -0.91 -4.47
C ASP A 265 -2.29 -1.24 -5.05
N ALA A 266 -2.90 -2.31 -4.53
CA ALA A 266 -4.20 -2.81 -4.95
C ALA A 266 -5.23 -2.54 -3.86
N GLY A 267 -6.24 -1.76 -4.19
CA GLY A 267 -7.39 -1.51 -3.34
C GLY A 267 -8.47 -2.59 -3.52
N TRP A 268 -9.70 -2.25 -3.19
CA TRP A 268 -10.81 -3.19 -3.31
C TRP A 268 -11.13 -3.51 -4.78
N THR A 269 -11.32 -2.48 -5.59
CA THR A 269 -11.69 -2.59 -7.01
C THR A 269 -10.84 -1.74 -7.95
N PHE A 270 -9.81 -1.04 -7.45
CA PHE A 270 -8.90 -0.28 -8.28
C PHE A 270 -7.45 -0.42 -7.82
N ASN A 271 -6.54 0.05 -8.66
CA ASN A 271 -5.11 -0.08 -8.47
C ASN A 271 -4.42 1.26 -8.67
N ILE A 272 -3.28 1.43 -8.01
CA ILE A 272 -2.37 2.56 -8.24
C ILE A 272 -0.97 2.01 -8.50
N ALA A 273 -0.35 2.46 -9.59
CA ALA A 273 1.07 2.26 -9.86
C ALA A 273 1.80 3.61 -9.81
N LEU A 274 2.91 3.66 -9.06
CA LEU A 274 3.81 4.80 -9.00
C LEU A 274 4.93 4.60 -10.02
N LYS A 275 5.10 5.57 -10.93
CA LYS A 275 6.18 5.59 -11.91
C LYS A 275 7.45 6.16 -11.29
N SER A 276 8.61 5.80 -11.85
CA SER A 276 9.92 6.33 -11.45
C SER A 276 10.06 7.86 -11.62
N THR A 277 9.18 8.47 -12.43
CA THR A 277 9.06 9.92 -12.60
C THR A 277 8.32 10.60 -11.44
N GLY A 278 7.63 9.84 -10.60
CA GLY A 278 6.70 10.35 -9.59
C GLY A 278 5.27 10.52 -10.09
N ASP A 279 4.96 10.13 -11.32
CA ASP A 279 3.60 10.12 -11.85
C ASP A 279 2.83 8.87 -11.40
N LEU A 280 1.50 8.95 -11.35
CA LEU A 280 0.65 7.80 -11.03
C LEU A 280 -0.02 7.26 -12.29
N VAL A 281 -0.31 5.97 -12.27
CA VAL A 281 -1.26 5.31 -13.19
C VAL A 281 -2.31 4.62 -12.33
N MET A 282 -3.59 4.91 -12.59
CA MET A 282 -4.72 4.28 -11.92
C MET A 282 -5.60 3.55 -12.92
N TRP A 283 -6.12 2.40 -12.54
CA TRP A 283 -7.07 1.62 -13.33
C TRP A 283 -7.94 0.74 -12.41
N GLY A 284 -9.02 0.20 -12.96
CA GLY A 284 -10.11 -0.40 -12.19
C GLY A 284 -11.23 0.60 -11.92
N SER A 285 -12.16 0.29 -11.01
CA SER A 285 -13.21 1.23 -10.55
C SER A 285 -13.02 1.59 -9.09
N ASN A 286 -13.13 2.86 -8.72
CA ASN A 286 -13.24 3.29 -7.32
C ASN A 286 -14.67 3.70 -6.93
N ASP A 287 -15.67 3.53 -7.81
CA ASP A 287 -17.11 3.85 -7.62
C ASP A 287 -17.45 5.27 -7.12
N ALA A 288 -16.46 6.09 -6.77
CA ALA A 288 -16.58 7.51 -6.62
C ALA A 288 -16.83 8.07 -8.02
N GLY A 289 -17.72 9.07 -8.17
CA GLY A 289 -18.03 9.70 -9.47
C GLY A 289 -16.85 10.42 -10.15
N GLU A 290 -15.62 10.07 -9.81
CA GLU A 290 -14.33 10.53 -10.32
C GLU A 290 -13.86 9.70 -11.53
N GLN A 291 -14.75 8.98 -12.21
CA GLN A 291 -14.39 8.33 -13.47
C GLN A 291 -14.10 9.39 -14.54
N ASP A 292 -12.95 9.28 -15.20
CA ASP A 292 -12.76 9.92 -16.49
C ASP A 292 -13.78 9.32 -17.47
N THR A 293 -14.78 10.13 -17.87
CA THR A 293 -15.86 9.72 -18.78
C THR A 293 -15.37 9.21 -20.15
N THR A 294 -14.08 9.33 -20.48
CA THR A 294 -13.50 8.79 -21.71
C THR A 294 -12.79 7.44 -21.55
N SER A 295 -12.32 7.09 -20.34
CA SER A 295 -11.56 5.86 -20.08
C SER A 295 -12.14 4.94 -19.01
N GLY A 296 -13.13 5.40 -18.23
CA GLY A 296 -13.70 4.65 -17.10
C GLY A 296 -12.80 4.59 -15.86
N ASN A 297 -11.58 5.13 -15.93
CA ASN A 297 -10.59 5.08 -14.85
C ASN A 297 -10.78 6.19 -13.81
N PRO A 298 -10.34 5.99 -12.55
CA PRO A 298 -10.32 7.03 -11.53
C PRO A 298 -9.45 8.23 -11.94
N THR A 299 -9.90 9.44 -11.63
CA THR A 299 -9.18 10.68 -11.92
C THR A 299 -7.98 10.83 -11.00
N ILE A 300 -6.79 10.97 -11.59
CA ILE A 300 -5.54 11.22 -10.85
C ILE A 300 -5.39 12.73 -10.60
N PRO A 301 -5.21 13.17 -9.35
CA PRO A 301 -4.85 14.56 -9.09
C PRO A 301 -3.54 14.91 -9.82
N ALA A 302 -3.53 16.01 -10.58
CA ALA A 302 -2.35 16.42 -11.36
C ALA A 302 -1.35 17.25 -10.54
N CYS A 303 -0.95 16.76 -9.35
CA CYS A 303 -0.08 17.51 -8.42
C CYS A 303 1.11 16.70 -7.88
N GLY A 304 1.61 15.79 -8.70
CA GLY A 304 2.88 15.11 -8.48
C GLY A 304 4.10 16.07 -8.59
N PRO A 305 5.32 15.54 -8.36
CA PRO A 305 5.63 14.13 -8.22
C PRO A 305 5.27 13.55 -6.85
N TYR A 306 4.92 12.27 -6.83
CA TYR A 306 4.58 11.49 -5.65
C TYR A 306 5.74 10.59 -5.20
N LEU A 307 5.76 10.26 -3.92
CA LEU A 307 6.79 9.45 -3.27
C LEU A 307 6.30 8.06 -2.85
N ALA A 308 5.00 7.93 -2.59
CA ALA A 308 4.35 6.74 -2.09
C ALA A 308 2.86 6.82 -2.41
N VAL A 309 2.21 5.65 -2.48
CA VAL A 309 0.77 5.53 -2.77
C VAL A 309 0.13 4.49 -1.86
N SER A 310 -1.17 4.62 -1.64
CA SER A 310 -1.98 3.52 -1.14
C SER A 310 -3.40 3.55 -1.74
N ALA A 311 -3.97 2.38 -1.99
CA ALA A 311 -5.29 2.19 -2.56
C ALA A 311 -6.20 1.44 -1.57
N GLY A 312 -7.34 2.04 -1.22
CA GLY A 312 -8.31 1.50 -0.27
C GLY A 312 -9.54 0.93 -0.98
N ASP A 313 -10.71 0.97 -0.33
CA ASP A 313 -11.98 0.59 -0.99
C ASP A 313 -12.31 1.56 -2.14
N ARG A 314 -12.49 2.82 -1.78
CA ARG A 314 -12.87 3.90 -2.70
C ARG A 314 -11.98 5.14 -2.59
N ILE A 315 -10.97 5.07 -1.73
CA ILE A 315 -10.09 6.17 -1.37
C ILE A 315 -8.69 5.84 -1.88
N GLY A 316 -8.08 6.82 -2.54
CA GLY A 316 -6.66 6.78 -2.89
C GLY A 316 -5.89 7.77 -2.02
N MET A 317 -4.67 7.38 -1.66
CA MET A 317 -3.74 8.23 -0.94
C MET A 317 -2.39 8.28 -1.66
N ALA A 318 -1.73 9.44 -1.57
CA ALA A 318 -0.36 9.59 -2.03
C ALA A 318 0.43 10.54 -1.12
N LEU A 319 1.75 10.33 -1.07
CA LEU A 319 2.68 11.28 -0.47
C LEU A 319 3.26 12.19 -1.54
N LYS A 320 3.07 13.50 -1.39
CA LYS A 320 3.66 14.50 -2.29
C LYS A 320 5.14 14.71 -1.97
N ALA A 321 5.96 14.83 -3.02
CA ALA A 321 7.36 15.21 -2.88
C ALA A 321 7.53 16.64 -2.38
N ASP A 322 6.67 17.55 -2.83
CA ASP A 322 6.54 18.92 -2.33
C ASP A 322 5.11 19.09 -1.80
N PRO A 323 4.91 19.15 -0.47
CA PRO A 323 3.57 19.32 0.09
C PRO A 323 2.92 20.65 -0.28
N THR A 324 3.72 21.67 -0.57
CA THR A 324 3.25 23.03 -0.86
C THR A 324 2.83 23.24 -2.31
N ALA A 325 3.19 22.32 -3.21
CA ALA A 325 2.81 22.38 -4.62
C ALA A 325 1.27 22.35 -4.77
N PRO A 326 0.66 23.26 -5.55
CA PRO A 326 -0.78 23.27 -5.72
C PRO A 326 -1.28 22.04 -6.52
N CYS A 327 -2.47 21.58 -6.14
CA CYS A 327 -3.41 20.86 -6.99
C CYS A 327 -4.51 21.88 -7.36
#